data_AF-A0A967B1A7-F1
#
_entry.id   AF-A0A967B1A7-F1
#
_cell.length_a   1.000
_cell.length_b   1.000
_cell.length_c   1.000
_cell.angle_alpha   90.00
_cell.angle_beta   90.00
_cell.angle_gamma   90.00
#
_symmetry.space_group_name_H-M   'P 1'
#
loop_
_entity.id
_entity.type
_entity.pdbx_description
1 polymer ?
#
loop_
_entity_poly.entity_id
_entity_poly.type
_entity_poly.pdbx_seq_one_letter_code
_entity_poly.pdbx_strand_id
1 'polypeptide(L)'
;MTRDATAADLELTLEWTLTPEGGLAGELRAVNVALDEVRLHGKPVLTVLAGGHDVEVPTIATMELRIPPYADLAPLAVAAASVSWSGHAGPDPSALMLRLGDAYAAVEVSGPLRPTRRDVGNLSSGWWTTRD
;
A
#
# COMPACT_ATOMS: atom_id res chain seq x y z
N MET A 1 3.46 25.16 -2.74
CA MET A 1 4.75 24.46 -2.92
C MET A 1 4.48 23.02 -2.53
N THR A 2 4.68 22.07 -3.43
CA THR A 2 4.46 20.65 -3.15
C THR A 2 5.48 20.15 -2.14
N ARG A 3 5.01 19.40 -1.13
CA ARG A 3 5.87 18.75 -0.14
C ARG A 3 5.61 17.25 -0.11
N ASP A 4 6.52 16.48 0.49
CA ASP A 4 6.31 15.05 0.65
C ASP A 4 5.12 14.77 1.59
N ALA A 5 4.33 13.76 1.24
CA ALA A 5 3.20 13.35 2.04
C ALA A 5 3.68 12.69 3.35
N THR A 6 3.03 13.04 4.44
CA THR A 6 3.19 12.40 5.75
C THR A 6 1.97 11.55 6.07
N ALA A 7 2.05 10.75 7.12
CA ALA A 7 0.91 9.91 7.54
C ALA A 7 -0.36 10.72 7.88
N ALA A 8 -0.22 11.95 8.37
CA ALA A 8 -1.36 12.81 8.72
C ALA A 8 -2.04 13.44 7.50
N ASP A 9 -1.39 13.42 6.34
CA ASP A 9 -1.91 14.03 5.12
C ASP A 9 -2.78 13.08 4.30
N LEU A 10 -2.83 11.79 4.66
CA LEU A 10 -3.40 10.76 3.84
C LEU A 10 -4.48 9.97 4.58
N GLU A 11 -5.60 9.77 3.92
CA GLU A 11 -6.54 8.69 4.22
C GLU A 11 -6.26 7.52 3.28
N LEU A 12 -5.97 6.34 3.84
CA LEU A 12 -5.52 5.17 3.10
C LEU A 12 -6.52 4.03 3.21
N THR A 13 -7.00 3.55 2.07
CA THR A 13 -7.91 2.41 1.98
C THR A 13 -7.34 1.37 1.03
N LEU A 14 -7.41 0.09 1.40
CA LEU A 14 -7.03 -1.03 0.55
C LEU A 14 -8.24 -1.94 0.40
N GLU A 15 -8.72 -2.07 -0.83
CA GLU A 15 -9.74 -3.05 -1.18
C GLU A 15 -9.11 -4.14 -2.02
N TRP A 16 -9.20 -5.38 -1.57
CA TRP A 16 -8.71 -6.53 -2.32
C TRP A 16 -9.55 -7.78 -2.09
N THR A 17 -9.46 -8.71 -3.04
CA THR A 17 -10.23 -9.95 -3.03
C THR A 17 -9.31 -11.15 -3.19
N LEU A 18 -9.82 -12.33 -2.83
CA LEU A 18 -9.10 -13.59 -3.04
C LEU A 18 -8.98 -13.90 -4.53
N THR A 19 -7.77 -14.21 -4.96
CA THR A 19 -7.55 -14.77 -6.29
C THR A 19 -7.89 -16.27 -6.31
N PRO A 20 -8.17 -16.87 -7.48
CA PRO A 20 -8.42 -18.31 -7.60
C PRO A 20 -7.28 -19.19 -7.04
N GLU A 21 -6.05 -18.68 -7.07
CA GLU A 21 -4.84 -19.36 -6.57
C GLU A 21 -4.66 -19.21 -5.05
N GLY A 22 -5.59 -18.54 -4.37
CA GLY A 22 -5.58 -18.31 -2.92
C GLY A 22 -4.72 -17.14 -2.46
N GLY A 23 -4.26 -16.31 -3.40
CA GLY A 23 -3.62 -15.01 -3.12
C GLY A 23 -4.64 -13.91 -2.87
N LEU A 24 -4.16 -12.67 -2.73
CA LEU A 24 -4.98 -11.45 -2.71
C LEU A 24 -4.56 -10.52 -3.85
N ALA A 25 -5.53 -9.83 -4.45
CA ALA A 25 -5.28 -8.79 -5.44
C ALA A 25 -6.33 -7.68 -5.34
N GLY A 26 -5.89 -6.44 -5.49
CA GLY A 26 -6.76 -5.27 -5.42
C GLY A 26 -6.00 -3.96 -5.52
N GLU A 27 -6.49 -2.95 -4.84
CA GLU A 27 -6.05 -1.56 -5.01
C GLU A 27 -5.91 -0.83 -3.68
N LEU A 28 -4.74 -0.24 -3.47
CA LEU A 28 -4.50 0.74 -2.42
C LEU A 28 -4.82 2.13 -2.97
N ARG A 29 -5.66 2.86 -2.24
CA ARG A 29 -6.06 4.24 -2.55
C ARG A 29 -5.56 5.16 -1.45
N ALA A 30 -5.05 6.31 -1.86
CA ALA A 30 -4.60 7.38 -0.99
C ALA A 30 -5.33 8.67 -1.35
N VAL A 31 -6.04 9.25 -0.39
CA VAL A 31 -6.70 10.55 -0.52
C VAL A 31 -5.89 11.59 0.23
N ASN A 32 -5.55 12.71 -0.42
CA ASN A 32 -4.91 13.83 0.26
C ASN A 32 -5.95 14.58 1.11
N VAL A 33 -5.86 14.47 2.43
CA VAL A 33 -6.72 15.17 3.39
C VAL A 33 -6.09 16.46 3.94
N ALA A 34 -4.86 16.78 3.53
CA ALA A 34 -4.23 18.05 3.84
C ALA A 34 -4.83 19.21 3.03
N LEU A 35 -4.58 20.44 3.51
CA LEU A 35 -4.98 21.66 2.80
C LEU A 35 -4.04 22.03 1.65
N ASP A 36 -2.85 21.42 1.60
CA ASP A 36 -1.81 21.68 0.62
C ASP A 36 -1.63 20.49 -0.33
N GLU A 37 -1.01 20.74 -1.49
CA GLU A 37 -0.60 19.68 -2.41
C GLU A 37 0.55 18.86 -1.80
N VAL A 38 0.43 17.53 -1.86
CA VAL A 38 1.42 16.58 -1.34
C VAL A 38 1.91 15.62 -2.41
N ARG A 39 3.10 15.06 -2.20
CA ARG A 39 3.77 14.14 -3.13
C ARG A 39 3.88 12.73 -2.54
N LEU A 40 3.42 11.74 -3.32
CA LEU A 40 3.67 10.32 -3.09
C LEU A 40 4.80 9.83 -3.99
N HIS A 41 5.88 9.34 -3.40
CA HIS A 41 7.03 8.81 -4.14
C HIS A 41 6.93 7.30 -4.34
N GLY A 42 7.52 6.81 -5.44
CA GLY A 42 7.77 5.39 -5.62
C GLY A 42 6.50 4.56 -5.83
N LYS A 43 6.64 3.26 -5.56
CA LYS A 43 5.54 2.32 -5.40
C LYS A 43 5.20 2.20 -3.92
N PRO A 44 3.93 1.97 -3.52
CA PRO A 44 3.62 1.76 -2.12
C PRO A 44 4.32 0.52 -1.58
N VAL A 45 4.93 0.65 -0.41
CA VAL A 45 5.53 -0.45 0.33
C VAL A 45 4.65 -0.71 1.54
N LEU A 46 3.91 -1.82 1.51
CA LEU A 46 3.10 -2.24 2.65
C LEU A 46 3.94 -3.08 3.60
N THR A 47 3.76 -2.84 4.89
CA THR A 47 4.31 -3.63 5.99
C THR A 47 3.15 -4.33 6.69
N VAL A 48 3.36 -5.60 7.01
CA VAL A 48 2.37 -6.44 7.69
C VAL A 48 2.68 -6.45 9.18
N LEU A 49 1.67 -6.23 10.02
CA LEU A 49 1.81 -6.34 11.48
C LEU A 49 1.05 -7.55 12.01
N ALA A 50 1.63 -8.29 12.95
CA ALA A 50 0.94 -9.28 13.76
C ALA A 50 1.17 -9.00 15.25
N GLY A 51 0.08 -8.81 16.00
CA GLY A 51 0.15 -8.43 17.42
C GLY A 51 0.88 -7.10 17.65
N GLY A 52 0.82 -6.18 16.69
CA GLY A 52 1.51 -4.88 16.75
C GLY A 52 3.00 -4.90 16.37
N HIS A 53 3.54 -6.04 15.92
CA HIS A 53 4.93 -6.16 15.49
C HIS A 53 5.04 -6.44 13.99
N ASP A 54 6.07 -5.88 13.36
CA ASP A 54 6.41 -6.14 11.96
C ASP A 54 6.61 -7.63 11.72
N VAL A 55 5.93 -8.14 10.69
CA VAL A 55 6.13 -9.49 10.17
C VAL A 55 6.84 -9.35 8.84
N GLU A 56 7.97 -10.04 8.72
CA GLU A 56 8.72 -10.07 7.48
C GLU A 56 7.89 -10.77 6.38
N VAL A 57 7.51 -10.00 5.38
CA VAL A 57 6.90 -10.49 4.15
C VAL A 57 7.80 -10.03 3.00
N PRO A 58 8.33 -10.96 2.18
CA PRO A 58 9.12 -10.60 1.02
C PRO A 58 8.34 -9.60 0.16
N THR A 59 8.86 -8.39 0.01
CA THR A 59 8.25 -7.37 -0.84
C THR A 59 9.01 -7.32 -2.14
N ILE A 60 8.36 -7.68 -3.25
CA ILE A 60 8.95 -7.57 -4.58
C ILE A 60 8.59 -6.21 -5.14
N ALA A 61 9.58 -5.32 -5.14
CA ALA A 61 9.55 -4.09 -5.91
C ALA A 61 10.22 -4.34 -7.27
N THR A 62 9.44 -4.56 -8.32
CA THR A 62 9.99 -4.57 -9.68
C THR A 62 10.55 -3.20 -10.01
N MET A 63 11.80 -3.16 -10.47
CA MET A 63 12.47 -1.93 -10.95
C MET A 63 11.91 -1.52 -12.31
N GLU A 64 10.65 -1.11 -12.34
CA GLU A 64 10.01 -0.51 -13.50
C GLU A 64 10.38 0.97 -13.56
N LEU A 65 10.77 1.47 -14.72
CA LEU A 65 11.03 2.90 -14.90
C LEU A 65 9.70 3.67 -14.86
N ARG A 66 9.61 4.69 -13.99
CA ARG A 66 8.54 5.71 -14.04
C ARG A 66 9.14 7.11 -13.94
N ILE A 67 8.69 8.01 -14.82
CA ILE A 67 9.12 9.40 -14.89
C ILE A 67 7.89 10.30 -15.04
N PRO A 68 7.59 11.21 -14.09
CA PRO A 68 8.27 11.38 -12.80
C PRO A 68 8.05 10.17 -11.87
N PRO A 69 8.98 9.86 -10.95
CA PRO A 69 8.88 8.71 -10.03
C PRO A 69 7.93 8.98 -8.84
N TYR A 70 6.97 9.88 -9.02
CA TYR A 70 6.05 10.34 -7.99
C TYR A 70 4.68 10.69 -8.57
N ALA A 71 3.70 10.83 -7.69
CA ALA A 71 2.38 11.37 -7.96
C ALA A 71 2.16 12.59 -7.05
N ASP A 72 1.78 13.73 -7.64
CA ASP A 72 1.37 14.93 -6.92
C ASP A 72 -0.15 14.88 -6.72
N LEU A 73 -0.62 15.11 -5.49
CA LEU A 73 -2.03 15.09 -5.13
C LEU A 73 -2.42 16.46 -4.61
N ALA A 74 -3.30 17.15 -5.35
CA ALA A 74 -4.00 18.32 -4.85
C ALA A 74 -4.87 17.94 -3.63
N PRO A 75 -5.32 18.91 -2.81
CA PRO A 75 -6.27 18.64 -1.73
C PRO A 75 -7.48 17.86 -2.23
N LEU A 76 -7.85 16.80 -1.51
CA LEU A 76 -8.93 15.84 -1.84
C LEU A 76 -8.73 15.00 -3.10
N ALA A 77 -7.60 15.16 -3.81
CA ALA A 77 -7.27 14.29 -4.93
C ALA A 77 -6.94 12.87 -4.46
N VAL A 78 -7.10 11.92 -5.36
CA VAL A 78 -6.89 10.50 -5.08
C VAL A 78 -5.76 9.94 -5.94
N ALA A 79 -4.87 9.16 -5.34
CA ALA A 79 -3.95 8.27 -6.07
C ALA A 79 -4.28 6.82 -5.76
N ALA A 80 -4.09 5.95 -6.74
CA ALA A 80 -4.34 4.52 -6.61
C ALA A 80 -3.15 3.71 -7.14
N ALA A 81 -2.89 2.56 -6.52
CA ALA A 81 -1.90 1.60 -6.98
C ALA A 81 -2.44 0.18 -6.83
N SER A 82 -2.23 -0.67 -7.83
CA SER A 82 -2.52 -2.08 -7.69
C SER A 82 -1.62 -2.70 -6.62
N VAL A 83 -2.17 -3.63 -5.84
CA VAL A 83 -1.46 -4.37 -4.81
C VAL A 83 -1.86 -5.84 -4.90
N SER A 84 -0.90 -6.74 -4.70
CA SER A 84 -1.16 -8.17 -4.59
C SER A 84 -0.33 -8.81 -3.49
N TRP A 85 -0.83 -9.92 -2.96
CA TRP A 85 -0.15 -10.73 -1.97
C TRP A 85 -0.34 -12.22 -2.28
N SER A 86 0.73 -12.90 -2.72
CA SER A 86 0.60 -14.24 -3.31
C SER A 86 0.45 -15.38 -2.29
N GLY A 87 0.89 -15.19 -1.05
CA GLY A 87 0.86 -16.22 0.01
C GLY A 87 1.47 -15.71 1.31
N HIS A 88 1.09 -16.31 2.44
CA HIS A 88 1.63 -15.96 3.76
C HIS A 88 1.80 -17.17 4.67
N ALA A 89 3.04 -17.49 5.00
CA ALA A 89 3.41 -18.57 5.92
C ALA A 89 3.55 -18.11 7.38
N GLY A 90 3.44 -16.80 7.65
CA GLY A 90 3.67 -16.23 8.99
C GLY A 90 2.42 -16.19 9.88
N PRO A 91 2.55 -15.55 11.07
CA PRO A 91 1.44 -15.34 11.99
C PRO A 91 0.28 -14.56 11.36
N ASP A 92 -0.91 -14.72 11.94
CA ASP A 92 -2.14 -14.02 11.53
C ASP A 92 -1.92 -12.50 11.56
N PRO A 93 -2.05 -11.80 10.40
CA PRO A 93 -1.94 -10.36 10.37
C PRO A 93 -3.04 -9.70 11.18
N SER A 94 -2.66 -8.65 11.91
CA SER A 94 -3.54 -7.75 12.65
C SER A 94 -3.76 -6.42 11.94
N ALA A 95 -2.81 -5.96 11.11
CA ALA A 95 -2.92 -4.70 10.38
C ALA A 95 -1.97 -4.65 9.18
N LEU A 96 -2.23 -3.71 8.27
CA LEU A 96 -1.33 -3.29 7.20
C LEU A 96 -0.99 -1.81 7.36
N MET A 97 0.29 -1.49 7.14
CA MET A 97 0.81 -0.13 7.21
C MET A 97 1.47 0.23 5.89
N LEU A 98 1.26 1.45 5.41
CA LEU A 98 2.04 2.01 4.30
C LEU A 98 3.30 2.66 4.86
N ARG A 99 4.47 2.32 4.31
CA ARG A 99 5.72 3.01 4.62
C ARG A 99 5.83 4.31 3.81
N LEU A 100 6.06 5.41 4.51
CA LEU A 100 6.26 6.77 3.99
C LEU A 100 7.61 7.29 4.48
N GLY A 101 8.68 7.05 3.71
CA GLY A 101 10.05 7.32 4.15
C GLY A 101 10.40 6.49 5.40
N ASP A 102 10.64 7.20 6.52
CA ASP A 102 10.93 6.61 7.84
C ASP A 102 9.69 6.49 8.74
N ALA A 103 8.52 6.91 8.25
CA ALA A 103 7.25 6.84 8.97
C ALA A 103 6.32 5.77 8.40
N TYR A 104 5.26 5.47 9.14
CA TYR A 104 4.21 4.55 8.74
C TYR A 104 2.84 5.23 8.85
N ALA A 105 1.95 4.89 7.92
CA ALA A 105 0.55 5.30 7.92
C ALA A 105 -0.35 4.06 7.95
N ALA A 106 -1.38 4.09 8.79
CA ALA A 106 -2.33 2.98 8.89
C ALA A 106 -3.16 2.88 7.61
N VAL A 107 -3.42 1.64 7.16
CA VAL A 107 -4.27 1.36 6.00
C VAL A 107 -5.55 0.69 6.49
N GLU A 108 -6.70 1.29 6.17
CA GLU A 108 -7.98 0.63 6.38
C GLU A 108 -8.20 -0.42 5.28
N VAL A 109 -8.45 -1.67 5.67
CA VAL A 109 -8.53 -2.80 4.75
C VAL A 109 -9.96 -3.29 4.62
N SER A 110 -10.47 -3.27 3.39
CA SER A 110 -11.70 -3.95 3.00
C SER A 110 -11.35 -5.27 2.30
N GLY A 111 -11.74 -6.38 2.93
CA GLY A 111 -11.43 -7.74 2.48
C GLY A 111 -10.60 -8.54 3.49
N PRO A 112 -10.10 -9.72 3.12
CA PRO A 112 -9.30 -10.54 4.01
C PRO A 112 -7.96 -9.89 4.37
N LEU A 113 -7.52 -9.97 5.62
CA LEU A 113 -6.20 -9.48 6.04
C LEU A 113 -5.04 -10.41 5.66
N ARG A 114 -5.32 -11.53 4.98
CA ARG A 114 -4.30 -12.47 4.49
C ARG A 114 -4.77 -13.33 3.32
N PRO A 115 -3.84 -13.84 2.50
CA PRO A 115 -4.09 -14.93 1.57
C PRO A 115 -4.60 -16.19 2.28
N THR A 116 -5.35 -17.04 1.57
CA THR A 116 -5.67 -18.40 2.04
C THR A 116 -4.49 -19.34 1.83
N ARG A 117 -3.62 -19.04 0.87
CA ARG A 117 -2.38 -19.77 0.59
C ARG A 117 -1.36 -19.56 1.72
N ARG A 118 -0.85 -20.66 2.29
CA ARG A 118 -0.04 -20.70 3.53
C ARG A 118 1.44 -20.98 3.35
N ASP A 119 1.93 -20.95 2.12
CA ASP A 119 3.35 -21.00 1.84
C ASP A 119 3.94 -19.59 1.76
N VAL A 120 5.26 -19.54 1.57
CA VAL A 120 5.97 -18.26 1.40
C VAL A 120 5.51 -17.63 0.10
N GLY A 121 4.92 -16.44 0.22
CA GLY A 121 4.58 -15.58 -0.90
C GLY A 121 5.09 -14.17 -0.67
N ASN A 122 4.84 -13.30 -1.63
CA ASN A 122 5.33 -11.93 -1.66
C ASN A 122 4.19 -10.93 -1.72
N LEU A 123 4.43 -9.75 -1.16
CA LEU A 123 3.62 -8.57 -1.40
C LEU A 123 4.24 -7.79 -2.56
N SER A 124 3.38 -7.28 -3.45
CA SER A 124 3.79 -6.52 -4.63
C SER A 124 2.84 -5.37 -4.88
N SER A 125 3.37 -4.32 -5.51
CA SER A 125 2.60 -3.13 -5.86
C SER A 125 2.98 -2.58 -7.24
N GLY A 126 1.99 -1.94 -7.87
CA GLY A 126 2.19 -1.08 -9.03
C GLY A 126 2.60 0.33 -8.62
N TRP A 127 2.71 1.22 -9.61
CA TRP A 127 2.96 2.63 -9.35
C TRP A 127 1.69 3.40 -8.97
N TRP A 128 1.83 4.38 -8.09
CA TRP A 128 0.77 5.35 -7.81
C TRP A 128 0.33 6.07 -9.07
N THR A 129 -0.97 6.11 -9.33
CA THR A 129 -1.57 6.82 -10.45
C THR A 129 -2.69 7.72 -9.92
N THR A 130 -2.59 9.02 -10.19
CA THR A 130 -3.64 9.99 -9.85
C THR A 130 -4.92 9.64 -10.58
N ARG A 131 -6.06 9.81 -9.90
CA ARG A 131 -7.38 9.65 -10.48
C ARG A 131 -8.09 10.99 -10.48
N ASP A 132 -8.80 11.24 -11.57
CA ASP A 132 -9.71 12.37 -11.73
C ASP A 132 -10.99 12.17 -10.91
#